data_AF-A0A3P8RPC6-F1
#
_entry.id   AF-A0A3P8RPC6-F1
#
_cell.length_a   1.000
_cell.length_b   1.000
_cell.length_c   1.000
_cell.angle_alpha   90.00
_cell.angle_beta   90.00
_cell.angle_gamma   90.00
#
_symmetry.space_group_name_H-M   'P 1'
#
loop_
_entity.id
_entity.type
_entity.pdbx_description
1 polymer ?
#
loop_
_entity_poly.entity_id
_entity_poly.type
_entity_poly.pdbx_seq_one_letter_code
_entity_poly.pdbx_strand_id
1 'polypeptide(L)'
;VASLSQHQLFLSLFSLPFIVSFLSLIPFYSMNLLDMLICLCIIALCRIYEGLTNCTYQVAMRMDCFWPNQIVDRFFMQIHQTYFQDCALTGRLLHDPAISVLAPFIAVPVLVTLKRTEGVL
;
A
#
# COMPACT_ATOMS: atom_id res chain seq x y z
N VAL A 1 -14.00 -27.14 -28.23
CA VAL A 1 -13.00 -26.07 -27.99
C VAL A 1 -13.71 -24.76 -28.27
N ALA A 2 -14.36 -24.20 -27.23
CA ALA A 2 -15.33 -23.13 -27.41
C ALA A 2 -14.63 -21.79 -27.69
N SER A 3 -15.03 -21.16 -28.79
CA SER A 3 -14.74 -19.79 -29.13
C SER A 3 -15.23 -18.86 -28.02
N LEU A 4 -14.30 -18.42 -27.17
CA LEU A 4 -14.60 -17.35 -26.21
C LEU A 4 -15.00 -16.11 -27.03
N SER A 5 -16.26 -15.69 -26.92
CA SER A 5 -16.71 -14.48 -27.63
C SER A 5 -15.91 -13.28 -27.12
N GLN A 6 -15.56 -12.36 -28.02
CA GLN A 6 -14.84 -11.12 -27.68
C GLN A 6 -15.53 -10.33 -26.55
N HIS A 7 -16.84 -10.49 -26.43
CA HIS A 7 -17.68 -9.94 -25.37
C HIS A 7 -17.37 -10.52 -23.98
N GLN A 8 -17.10 -11.84 -23.89
CA GLN A 8 -16.75 -12.50 -22.62
C GLN A 8 -15.33 -12.14 -22.17
N LEU A 9 -14.37 -12.05 -23.09
CA LEU A 9 -12.99 -11.62 -22.78
C LEU A 9 -12.97 -10.17 -22.24
N PHE A 10 -13.83 -9.31 -22.79
CA PHE A 10 -13.98 -7.92 -22.38
C PHE A 10 -14.69 -7.80 -21.02
N LEU A 11 -15.70 -8.63 -20.74
CA LEU A 11 -16.32 -8.70 -19.42
C LEU A 11 -15.35 -9.22 -18.35
N SER A 12 -14.44 -10.16 -18.68
CA SER A 12 -13.44 -10.65 -17.73
C SER A 12 -12.35 -9.61 -17.43
N LEU A 13 -11.89 -8.85 -18.43
CA LEU A 13 -10.85 -7.81 -18.27
C LEU A 13 -11.33 -6.59 -17.46
N PHE A 14 -12.63 -6.29 -17.48
CA PHE A 14 -13.23 -5.18 -16.72
C PHE A 14 -14.06 -5.67 -15.52
N SER A 15 -13.90 -6.93 -15.13
CA SER A 15 -14.49 -7.42 -13.90
C SER A 15 -13.88 -6.67 -12.71
N LEU A 16 -14.69 -6.35 -11.70
CA LEU A 16 -14.24 -5.76 -10.43
C LEU A 16 -12.93 -6.38 -9.90
N PRO A 17 -12.74 -7.72 -9.90
CA PRO A 17 -11.46 -8.30 -9.45
C PRO A 17 -10.26 -7.98 -10.35
N PHE A 18 -10.43 -7.90 -11.67
CA PHE A 18 -9.34 -7.55 -12.59
C PHE A 18 -8.97 -6.07 -12.51
N ILE A 19 -9.98 -5.19 -12.41
CA ILE A 19 -9.80 -3.75 -12.19
C ILE A 19 -9.15 -3.48 -10.83
N VAL A 20 -9.58 -4.14 -9.76
CA VAL A 20 -8.97 -4.01 -8.43
C VAL A 20 -7.52 -4.51 -8.43
N SER A 21 -7.25 -5.63 -9.11
CA SER A 21 -5.88 -6.15 -9.25
C SER A 21 -5.01 -5.15 -10.00
N PHE A 22 -5.47 -4.61 -11.12
CA PHE A 22 -4.72 -3.64 -11.90
C PHE A 22 -4.52 -2.32 -11.14
N LEU A 23 -5.57 -1.77 -10.51
CA LEU A 23 -5.51 -0.58 -9.64
C LEU A 23 -4.53 -0.76 -8.48
N SER A 24 -4.47 -1.96 -7.89
CA SER A 24 -3.52 -2.27 -6.82
C SER A 24 -2.06 -2.32 -7.29
N LEU A 25 -1.81 -2.52 -8.59
CA LEU A 25 -0.48 -2.55 -9.21
C LEU A 25 -0.01 -1.18 -9.72
N ILE A 26 -0.91 -0.24 -10.01
CA ILE A 26 -0.59 1.14 -10.42
C ILE A 26 0.35 1.84 -9.44
N PRO A 27 0.10 1.83 -8.10
CA PRO A 27 1.03 2.45 -7.19
C PRO A 27 2.41 1.82 -7.37
N PHE A 28 2.55 0.50 -7.44
CA PHE A 28 3.87 -0.13 -7.64
C PHE A 28 4.55 0.21 -8.98
N TYR A 29 3.79 0.33 -10.07
CA TYR A 29 4.34 0.64 -11.40
C TYR A 29 4.74 2.12 -11.55
N SER A 30 4.08 3.01 -10.81
CA SER A 30 4.32 4.47 -10.87
C SER A 30 5.36 4.97 -9.84
N MET A 31 5.97 4.08 -9.05
CA MET A 31 6.91 4.43 -7.97
C MET A 31 8.33 4.56 -8.50
N ASN A 32 9.02 5.63 -8.12
CA ASN A 32 10.40 5.86 -8.54
C ASN A 32 11.38 4.99 -7.72
N LEU A 33 12.66 4.93 -8.13
CA LEU A 33 13.71 4.19 -7.41
C LEU A 33 13.79 4.57 -5.91
N LEU A 34 13.57 5.84 -5.59
CA LEU A 34 13.53 6.35 -4.21
C LEU A 34 12.33 5.81 -3.43
N ASP A 35 11.14 5.80 -4.03
CA ASP A 35 9.93 5.21 -3.45
C ASP A 35 10.07 3.70 -3.19
N MET A 36 10.70 2.99 -4.13
CA MET A 36 10.96 1.57 -4.05
C MET A 36 11.97 1.24 -2.92
N LEU A 37 13.04 2.02 -2.80
CA LEU A 37 14.02 1.91 -1.73
C LEU A 37 13.40 2.19 -0.35
N ILE A 38 12.53 3.20 -0.25
CA ILE A 38 11.77 3.51 0.96
C ILE A 38 10.84 2.35 1.33
N CYS A 39 10.14 1.75 0.37
CA CYS A 39 9.25 0.62 0.62
C CYS A 39 10.01 -0.60 1.17
N LEU A 40 11.17 -0.93 0.58
CA LEU A 40 12.04 -2.00 1.08
C LEU A 40 12.61 -1.69 2.47
N CYS A 41 13.01 -0.43 2.70
CA CYS A 41 13.48 0.04 4.01
C CYS A 41 12.38 -0.06 5.08
N ILE A 42 11.15 0.37 4.77
CA ILE A 42 9.98 0.27 5.67
C ILE A 42 9.69 -1.19 6.00
N ILE A 43 9.68 -2.10 5.02
CA ILE A 43 9.41 -3.53 5.27
C ILE A 43 10.48 -4.12 6.20
N ALA A 44 11.75 -3.84 5.94
CA ALA A 44 12.85 -4.31 6.79
C ALA A 44 12.76 -3.72 8.21
N LEU A 45 12.42 -2.43 8.31
CA LEU A 45 12.27 -1.75 9.59
C LEU A 45 11.10 -2.28 10.41
N CYS A 46 9.95 -2.55 9.78
CA CYS A 46 8.79 -3.15 10.42
C CYS A 46 9.14 -4.50 11.04
N ARG A 47 9.92 -5.34 10.35
CA ARG A 47 10.36 -6.64 10.90
C ARG A 47 11.23 -6.50 12.14
N ILE A 48 12.14 -5.52 12.15
CA ILE A 48 13.00 -5.25 13.31
C ILE A 48 12.17 -4.70 14.48
N TYR A 49 11.27 -3.76 14.22
CA TYR A 49 10.38 -3.19 15.23
C TYR A 49 9.39 -4.22 15.80
N GLU A 50 8.89 -5.13 14.97
CA GLU A 50 8.05 -6.26 15.39
C GLU A 50 8.82 -7.16 16.37
N GLY A 51 10.07 -7.53 16.02
CA GLY A 51 10.94 -8.29 16.91
C GLY A 51 11.25 -7.57 18.22
N LEU A 52 11.52 -6.27 18.16
CA LEU A 52 11.76 -5.44 19.35
C LEU A 52 10.53 -5.36 20.26
N THR A 53 9.36 -5.14 19.66
CA THR A 53 8.07 -5.07 20.37
C THR A 53 7.79 -6.39 21.08
N ASN A 54 7.94 -7.52 20.38
CA ASN A 54 7.78 -8.86 20.97
C ASN A 54 8.78 -9.11 22.11
N CYS A 55 10.03 -8.68 21.97
CA CYS A 55 11.02 -8.77 23.04
C CYS A 55 10.61 -7.97 24.28
N THR A 56 10.23 -6.69 24.11
CA THR A 56 9.78 -5.86 25.24
C THR A 56 8.52 -6.40 25.91
N TYR A 57 7.62 -6.98 25.13
CA TYR A 57 6.43 -7.66 25.64
C TYR A 57 6.80 -8.88 26.49
N GLN A 58 7.68 -9.75 26.00
CA GLN A 58 8.15 -10.91 26.75
C GLN A 58 8.88 -10.53 28.04
N VAL A 59 9.69 -9.47 28.00
CA VAL A 59 10.36 -8.94 29.20
C VAL A 59 9.33 -8.44 30.21
N ALA A 60 8.32 -7.68 29.77
CA ALA A 60 7.25 -7.21 30.66
C ALA A 60 6.50 -8.37 31.31
N MET A 61 6.15 -9.40 30.54
CA MET A 61 5.50 -10.61 31.06
C MET A 61 6.38 -11.38 32.05
N ARG A 62 7.69 -11.49 31.82
CA ARG A 62 8.62 -12.15 32.78
C ARG A 62 8.81 -11.37 34.08
N MET A 63 8.61 -10.06 34.04
CA MET A 63 8.72 -9.17 35.19
C MET A 63 7.37 -8.93 35.87
N ASP A 64 6.31 -9.65 35.47
CA ASP A 64 4.92 -9.47 35.92
C ASP A 64 4.44 -7.99 35.81
N CYS A 65 4.91 -7.31 34.76
CA CYS A 65 4.58 -5.93 34.46
C CYS A 65 3.58 -5.83 33.31
N PHE A 66 2.72 -4.82 33.34
CA PHE A 66 1.84 -4.53 32.21
C PHE A 66 2.64 -3.97 31.02
N TRP A 67 2.23 -4.32 29.81
CA TRP A 67 2.75 -3.78 28.57
C TRP A 67 1.60 -3.14 27.79
N PRO A 68 1.76 -1.93 27.23
CA PRO A 68 2.92 -1.04 27.34
C PRO A 68 2.97 -0.31 28.69
N ASN A 69 4.13 0.22 29.08
CA ASN A 69 4.30 1.00 30.31
C ASN A 69 5.30 2.17 30.10
N GLN A 70 5.42 3.08 31.07
CA GLN A 70 6.26 4.29 30.96
C GLN A 70 7.76 4.00 30.70
N ILE A 71 8.26 2.82 31.03
CA ILE A 71 9.65 2.43 30.76
C ILE A 71 9.78 2.07 29.29
N VAL A 72 8.85 1.26 28.77
CA VAL A 72 8.77 0.90 27.34
C VAL A 72 8.56 2.16 26.49
N ASP A 73 7.67 3.08 26.89
CA ASP A 73 7.43 4.32 26.15
C ASP A 73 8.68 5.18 26.05
N ARG A 74 9.42 5.35 27.15
CA ARG A 74 10.70 6.09 27.16
C ARG A 74 11.75 5.42 26.29
N PHE A 75 11.82 4.10 26.34
CA PHE A 75 12.72 3.33 25.49
C PHE A 75 12.42 3.54 23.99
N PHE A 76 11.15 3.41 23.58
CA PHE A 76 10.77 3.66 22.18
C PHE A 76 10.96 5.13 21.77
N MET A 77 10.66 6.09 22.66
CA MET A 77 10.95 7.51 22.41
C MET A 77 12.44 7.77 22.17
N GLN A 78 13.34 7.15 22.94
CA GLN A 78 14.78 7.28 22.73
C GLN A 78 15.23 6.70 21.38
N ILE A 79 14.65 5.58 20.95
CA ILE A 79 14.93 4.99 19.63
C ILE A 79 14.48 5.94 18.52
N HIS A 80 13.27 6.48 18.60
CA HIS A 80 12.78 7.51 17.66
C HIS A 80 13.70 8.73 17.64
N GLN A 81 14.12 9.20 18.81
CA GLN A 81 15.07 10.29 18.96
C GLN A 81 16.51 9.93 18.63
N THR A 82 16.90 8.70 18.35
CA THR A 82 18.31 8.39 18.03
C THR A 82 18.47 7.98 16.58
N TYR A 83 17.51 7.22 16.07
CA TYR A 83 17.57 6.62 14.75
C TYR A 83 16.63 7.28 13.74
N PHE A 84 15.64 8.05 14.19
CA PHE A 84 14.60 8.63 13.34
C PHE A 84 14.47 10.15 13.47
N GLN A 85 15.46 10.85 14.04
CA GLN A 85 15.43 12.31 14.23
C GLN A 85 15.26 13.06 12.91
N ASP A 86 15.98 12.63 11.87
CA ASP A 86 15.94 13.22 10.53
C ASP A 86 14.94 12.52 9.61
N CYS A 87 14.18 11.55 10.14
CA CYS A 87 13.08 10.96 9.41
C CYS A 87 11.97 12.01 9.38
N ALA A 88 11.89 12.73 8.27
CA ALA A 88 10.89 13.76 8.13
C ALA A 88 9.50 13.13 8.38
N LEU A 89 8.66 13.83 9.17
CA LEU A 89 7.20 13.65 9.26
C LEU A 89 6.50 13.81 7.91
N THR A 90 7.25 13.82 6.82
CA THR A 90 6.85 13.52 5.46
C THR A 90 6.24 12.11 5.44
N GLY A 91 5.04 11.98 6.00
CA GLY A 91 3.98 11.50 5.15
C GLY A 91 4.18 12.24 3.83
N ARG A 92 4.66 11.54 2.81
CA ARG A 92 4.53 12.04 1.45
C ARG A 92 3.11 12.54 1.40
N LEU A 93 2.96 13.85 1.26
CA LEU A 93 1.66 14.50 1.19
C LEU A 93 0.84 13.59 0.29
N LEU A 94 -0.23 12.99 0.81
CA LEU A 94 -1.02 12.02 0.06
C LEU A 94 -1.49 12.78 -1.17
N HIS A 95 -0.79 12.59 -2.28
CA HIS A 95 -0.91 13.38 -3.47
C HIS A 95 -1.31 12.42 -4.56
N ASP A 96 -2.35 12.80 -5.27
CA ASP A 96 -2.81 12.00 -6.39
C ASP A 96 -1.68 11.84 -7.41
N PRO A 97 -1.59 10.69 -8.08
CA PRO A 97 -0.63 10.51 -9.16
C PRO A 97 -0.84 11.61 -10.22
N ALA A 98 0.22 11.95 -10.95
CA ALA A 98 0.17 12.96 -11.99
C ALA A 98 -1.02 12.71 -12.95
N ILE A 99 -1.66 13.79 -13.41
CA ILE A 99 -2.89 13.71 -14.23
C ILE A 99 -2.71 12.86 -15.50
N SER A 100 -1.48 12.78 -16.02
CA SER A 100 -1.10 11.91 -17.14
C SER A 100 -1.31 10.42 -16.85
N VAL A 101 -1.17 10.00 -15.59
CA VAL A 101 -1.44 8.65 -15.12
C VAL A 101 -2.91 8.52 -14.74
N LEU A 102 -3.46 9.48 -13.97
CA LEU A 102 -4.83 9.40 -13.46
C LEU A 102 -5.90 9.45 -14.57
N ALA A 103 -5.73 10.30 -15.58
CA ALA A 103 -6.71 10.50 -16.64
C ALA A 103 -7.05 9.23 -17.44
N PRO A 104 -6.10 8.43 -17.95
CA PRO A 104 -6.42 7.19 -18.64
C PRO A 104 -7.10 6.16 -17.72
N PHE A 105 -6.76 6.13 -16.43
CA PHE A 105 -7.42 5.24 -15.47
C PHE A 105 -8.90 5.56 -15.23
N ILE A 106 -9.29 6.83 -15.37
CA ILE A 106 -10.69 7.24 -15.28
C ILE A 106 -11.39 7.13 -16.63
N ALA A 107 -10.73 7.60 -17.70
CA ALA A 107 -11.32 7.67 -19.03
C ALA A 107 -11.60 6.28 -19.63
N VAL A 108 -10.65 5.34 -19.54
CA VAL A 108 -10.79 4.02 -20.16
C VAL A 108 -12.01 3.25 -19.62
N PRO A 109 -12.22 3.10 -18.29
CA PRO A 109 -13.42 2.44 -17.77
C PRO A 109 -14.73 3.13 -18.15
N VAL A 110 -14.75 4.47 -18.21
CA VAL A 110 -15.95 5.24 -18.57
C VAL A 110 -16.32 5.02 -20.04
N LEU A 111 -15.36 5.19 -20.95
CA LEU A 111 -15.56 4.94 -22.39
C LEU A 111 -16.02 3.51 -22.67
N VAL A 112 -15.43 2.55 -21.96
CA VAL A 112 -15.79 1.13 -22.04
C VAL A 112 -17.23 0.88 -21.57
N THR A 113 -17.63 1.50 -20.47
CA THR A 113 -18.99 1.37 -19.92
C THR A 113 -20.02 1.97 -20.89
N LEU A 114 -19.73 3.16 -21.42
CA LEU A 114 -20.61 3.84 -22.39
C LEU A 114 -20.81 3.02 -23.67
N LYS A 115 -19.73 2.44 -24.21
CA LYS A 115 -19.80 1.59 -25.40
C LYS A 115 -20.58 0.30 -25.16
N ARG A 116 -20.54 -0.25 -23.94
CA ARG A 116 -21.38 -1.39 -23.56
C ARG A 116 -22.86 -1.00 -23.53
N THR A 117 -23.21 0.15 -22.95
CA THR A 117 -24.61 0.60 -22.89
C THR A 117 -25.19 0.96 -24.26
N GLU A 118 -24.41 1.55 -25.17
CA GLU A 118 -24.85 1.81 -26.56
C GLU A 118 -25.08 0.52 -27.36
N GLY A 119 -24.35 -0.56 -27.08
CA GLY A 119 -24.55 -1.85 -27.75
C GLY A 119 -25.66 -2.72 -27.17
N VAL A 120 -26.33 -2.26 -26.11
CA VAL A 120 -27.44 -2.96 -25.42
C VAL A 120 -28.80 -2.30 -25.69
N LEU A 121 -28.81 -1.07 -26.21
CA LEU A 121 -29.97 -0.36 -26.78
C LEU A 121 -30.10 -0.67 -28.28
#